data_AF-A0A1Y0H2X4-F1
#
_entry.id   AF-A0A1Y0H2X4-F1
#
_cell.length_a   1.000
_cell.length_b   1.000
_cell.length_c   1.000
_cell.angle_alpha   90.00
_cell.angle_beta   90.00
_cell.angle_gamma   90.00
#
_symmetry.space_group_name_H-M   'P 1'
#
loop_
_entity.id
_entity.type
_entity.pdbx_description
1 polymer ?
#
loop_
_entity_poly.entity_id
_entity_poly.type
_entity_poly.pdbx_seq_one_letter_code
_entity_poly.pdbx_strand_id
1 'polypeptide(L)'
;MKQSVRALDLVCRNGSTGFGLILPGTGPNVLMIKDRIVKRVDQWLVTRMSGQGAIRFSFGWATTPDEARGGADLIKIAMRRLDEGEDIRRAA
;
A
#
# COMPACT_ATOMS: atom_id res chain seq x y z
N MET A 1 1.64 9.65 -4.38
CA MET A 1 1.25 8.27 -4.73
C MET A 1 1.18 8.01 -6.24
N LYS A 2 0.51 8.85 -7.05
CA LYS A 2 0.38 8.65 -8.51
C LYS A 2 1.71 8.50 -9.28
N GLN A 3 2.79 9.14 -8.81
CA GLN A 3 4.12 9.03 -9.43
C GLN A 3 4.84 7.70 -9.13
N SER A 4 4.30 6.88 -8.22
CA SER A 4 4.93 5.62 -7.77
C SER A 4 4.36 4.39 -8.48
N VAL A 5 3.35 4.59 -9.32
CA VAL A 5 2.56 3.53 -9.96
C VAL A 5 2.55 3.75 -11.49
N ARG A 6 2.33 2.70 -12.27
CA ARG A 6 2.23 2.77 -13.73
C ARG A 6 0.94 3.45 -14.15
N ALA A 7 0.87 3.91 -15.40
CA ALA A 7 -0.34 4.55 -15.95
C ALA A 7 -1.59 3.65 -15.92
N LEU A 8 -1.40 2.32 -15.97
CA LEU A 8 -2.48 1.33 -15.90
C LEU A 8 -2.90 0.99 -14.47
N ASP A 9 -2.14 1.43 -13.47
CA ASP A 9 -2.45 1.14 -12.06
C ASP A 9 -3.55 2.10 -11.58
N LEU A 10 -4.56 1.55 -10.90
CA LEU A 10 -5.68 2.33 -10.39
C LEU A 10 -5.42 2.70 -8.93
N VAL A 11 -5.29 3.99 -8.67
CA VAL A 11 -5.22 4.54 -7.30
C VAL A 11 -6.58 5.14 -6.95
N CYS A 12 -7.19 4.67 -5.87
CA CYS A 12 -8.41 5.25 -5.33
C CYS A 12 -8.22 5.69 -3.88
N ARG A 13 -8.99 6.69 -3.45
CA ARG A 13 -9.11 7.01 -2.02
C ARG A 13 -10.08 6.00 -1.43
N ASN A 14 -9.69 5.38 -0.31
CA ASN A 14 -10.54 4.46 0.44
C ASN A 14 -10.80 5.05 1.82
N GLY A 15 -11.97 5.67 2.00
CA GLY A 15 -12.33 6.37 3.24
C GLY A 15 -11.63 7.72 3.43
N SER A 16 -11.57 8.19 4.68
CA SER A 16 -11.03 9.51 5.02
C SER A 16 -9.49 9.54 5.02
N THR A 17 -8.84 8.44 5.40
CA THR A 17 -7.38 8.36 5.61
C THR A 17 -6.68 7.30 4.75
N GLY A 18 -7.44 6.41 4.10
CA GLY A 18 -6.89 5.28 3.35
C GLY A 18 -6.84 5.48 1.84
N PHE A 19 -6.05 4.62 1.19
CA PHE A 19 -5.97 4.52 -0.26
C PHE A 19 -6.03 3.06 -0.68
N GLY A 20 -6.68 2.79 -1.81
CA GLY A 20 -6.66 1.50 -2.50
C GLY A 20 -5.79 1.57 -3.74
N LEU A 21 -5.12 0.46 -4.04
CA LEU A 21 -4.30 0.33 -5.24
C LEU A 21 -4.62 -1.00 -5.93
N ILE A 22 -4.99 -0.92 -7.21
CA ILE A 22 -5.20 -2.11 -8.05
C ILE A 22 -4.10 -2.10 -9.12
N LEU A 23 -3.41 -3.24 -9.24
CA LEU A 23 -2.23 -3.41 -10.08
C LEU A 23 -2.45 -4.49 -11.15
N PRO A 24 -3.05 -4.15 -12.31
CA PRO A 24 -3.32 -5.12 -13.36
C PRO A 24 -2.03 -5.78 -13.88
N GLY A 25 -2.07 -7.08 -14.15
CA GLY A 25 -0.94 -7.80 -14.77
C GLY A 25 0.35 -7.84 -13.93
N THR A 26 0.27 -7.57 -12.62
CA THR A 26 1.43 -7.57 -11.73
C THR A 26 1.83 -8.96 -11.25
N GLY A 27 0.85 -9.84 -11.01
CA GLY A 27 1.08 -11.22 -10.55
C GLY A 27 2.03 -11.28 -9.32
N PRO A 28 3.01 -12.21 -9.30
CA PRO A 28 3.90 -12.41 -8.15
C PRO A 28 4.87 -11.23 -7.89
N ASN A 29 4.99 -10.28 -8.82
CA ASN A 29 5.84 -9.10 -8.65
C ASN A 29 5.27 -8.05 -7.68
N VAL A 30 4.12 -8.33 -7.06
CA VAL A 30 3.49 -7.44 -6.06
C VAL A 30 4.45 -7.09 -4.93
N LEU A 31 5.34 -8.00 -4.53
CA LEU A 31 6.30 -7.79 -3.44
C LEU A 31 7.33 -6.72 -3.82
N MET A 32 7.79 -6.69 -5.07
CA MET A 32 8.69 -5.64 -5.54
C MET A 32 8.01 -4.27 -5.59
N ILE A 33 6.72 -4.23 -5.94
CA ILE A 33 5.94 -2.99 -5.95
C ILE A 33 5.68 -2.52 -4.51
N LYS A 34 5.36 -3.44 -3.60
CA LYS A 34 5.24 -3.21 -2.16
C LYS A 34 6.50 -2.52 -1.64
N ASP A 35 7.67 -3.10 -1.89
CA ASP A 35 8.94 -2.53 -1.42
C ASP A 35 9.23 -1.15 -2.01
N ARG A 36 8.85 -0.92 -3.28
CA ARG A 36 8.98 0.40 -3.93
C ARG A 36 8.08 1.45 -3.30
N ILE A 37 6.82 1.10 -3.01
CA ILE A 37 5.87 1.99 -2.36
C ILE A 37 6.36 2.33 -0.96
N VAL A 38 6.77 1.31 -0.20
CA VAL A 38 7.35 1.46 1.14
C VAL A 38 8.53 2.42 1.13
N LYS A 39 9.53 2.20 0.27
CA LYS A 39 10.69 3.09 0.16
C LYS A 39 10.31 4.54 -0.18
N ARG A 40 9.33 4.72 -1.07
CA ARG A 40 8.89 6.06 -1.49
C ARG A 40 8.07 6.77 -0.40
N VAL A 41 7.27 6.03 0.35
CA VAL A 41 6.55 6.56 1.52
C VAL A 41 7.56 6.92 2.61
N ASP A 42 8.53 6.07 2.91
CA ASP A 42 9.56 6.34 3.91
C ASP A 42 10.35 7.62 3.60
N GLN A 43 10.79 7.80 2.34
CA GLN A 43 11.42 9.05 1.89
C GLN A 43 10.50 10.27 2.04
N TRP A 44 9.22 10.13 1.69
CA TRP A 44 8.25 11.21 1.81
C TRP A 44 7.99 11.59 3.27
N LEU A 45 7.92 10.60 4.17
CA LEU A 45 7.77 10.80 5.61
C LEU A 45 8.93 11.64 6.15
N VAL A 46 10.17 11.31 5.80
CA VAL A 46 11.37 12.08 6.19
C VAL A 46 11.23 13.56 5.81
N THR A 47 10.76 13.87 4.60
CA THR A 47 10.60 15.27 4.15
C THR A 47 9.46 16.03 4.83
N ARG A 48 8.54 15.33 5.51
CA ARG A 48 7.37 15.94 6.20
C ARG A 48 7.54 16.04 7.71
N MET A 49 8.54 15.38 8.30
CA MET A 49 8.79 15.37 9.75
C MET A 49 9.31 16.71 10.31
N SER A 50 9.48 17.76 9.49
CA SER A 50 9.74 19.11 9.99
C SER A 50 8.47 19.72 10.63
N GLY A 51 8.15 19.29 11.85
CA GLY A 51 7.23 19.99 12.76
C GLY A 51 5.79 19.46 12.89
N GLN A 52 5.37 18.42 12.17
CA GLN A 52 3.99 17.90 12.23
C GLN A 52 3.92 16.40 12.57
N GLY A 53 3.97 16.05 13.85
CA GLY A 53 3.50 14.76 14.41
C GLY A 53 4.13 13.47 13.86
N ALA A 54 3.96 12.37 14.57
CA ALA A 54 4.36 11.06 14.06
C ALA A 54 3.32 10.55 13.05
N ILE A 55 3.66 10.51 11.76
CA ILE A 55 2.82 9.89 10.73
C ILE A 55 3.12 8.38 10.69
N ARG A 56 2.06 7.58 10.67
CA ARG A 56 2.12 6.12 10.58
C ARG A 56 1.61 5.66 9.22
N PHE A 57 2.31 4.70 8.63
CA PHE A 57 1.86 4.07 7.40
C PHE A 57 1.75 2.56 7.60
N SER A 58 0.57 2.03 7.30
CA SER A 58 0.26 0.60 7.37
C SER A 58 -0.34 0.20 6.01
N PHE A 59 -0.07 -1.02 5.57
CA PHE A 59 -0.56 -1.49 4.28
C PHE A 59 -0.82 -3.00 4.32
N GLY A 60 -1.78 -3.44 3.52
CA GLY A 60 -2.04 -4.85 3.24
C GLY A 60 -2.10 -5.08 1.74
N TRP A 61 -1.85 -6.32 1.31
CA TRP A 61 -1.80 -6.68 -0.11
C TRP A 61 -2.26 -8.12 -0.33
N ALA A 62 -2.75 -8.40 -1.53
CA ALA A 62 -3.15 -9.73 -1.96
C ALA A 62 -2.96 -9.87 -3.47
N THR A 63 -2.84 -11.11 -3.94
CA THR A 63 -2.67 -11.45 -5.37
C THR A 63 -3.66 -12.49 -5.84
N THR A 64 -3.91 -12.46 -7.15
CA THR A 64 -4.70 -13.46 -7.86
C THR A 64 -3.84 -13.96 -9.03
N PRO A 65 -3.89 -15.26 -9.37
CA PRO A 65 -4.78 -16.30 -8.82
C PRO A 65 -4.28 -16.99 -7.54
N ASP A 66 -3.04 -16.73 -7.10
CA ASP A 66 -2.37 -17.56 -6.08
C ASP A 66 -3.03 -17.51 -4.70
N GLU A 67 -3.46 -16.32 -4.24
CA GLU A 67 -4.01 -16.14 -2.88
C GLU A 67 -5.54 -15.96 -2.89
N ALA A 68 -6.09 -15.47 -3.99
CA ALA A 68 -7.50 -15.11 -4.12
C ALA A 68 -8.08 -15.58 -5.44
N ARG A 69 -9.32 -16.11 -5.37
CA ARG A 69 -10.06 -16.62 -6.54
C ARG A 69 -10.92 -15.56 -7.23
N GLY A 70 -11.01 -14.36 -6.66
CA GLY A 70 -11.78 -13.25 -7.22
C GLY A 70 -11.59 -11.95 -6.45
N GLY A 71 -12.24 -10.88 -6.93
CA GLY A 71 -12.10 -9.53 -6.37
C GLY A 71 -12.52 -9.40 -4.91
N ALA A 72 -13.57 -10.10 -4.49
CA ALA A 72 -14.02 -10.07 -3.09
C ALA A 72 -12.97 -10.69 -2.14
N ASP A 73 -12.39 -11.82 -2.52
CA ASP A 73 -11.35 -12.50 -1.75
C ASP A 73 -10.07 -11.66 -1.67
N LEU A 74 -9.68 -11.01 -2.78
CA LEU A 74 -8.53 -10.09 -2.82
C LEU A 74 -8.67 -8.99 -1.77
N ILE A 75 -9.82 -8.31 -1.74
CA ILE A 75 -10.08 -7.22 -0.79
C ILE A 75 -10.06 -7.76 0.63
N LYS A 76 -10.72 -8.89 0.90
CA LYS A 76 -10.78 -9.49 2.24
C LYS A 76 -9.39 -9.84 2.77
N ILE A 77 -8.53 -10.45 1.96
CA ILE A 77 -7.16 -10.82 2.35
C ILE A 77 -6.30 -9.57 2.55
N ALA A 78 -6.40 -8.59 1.65
CA ALA A 78 -5.65 -7.35 1.76
C ALA A 78 -6.04 -6.55 3.01
N MET A 79 -7.33 -6.48 3.34
CA MET A 79 -7.81 -5.81 4.57
C MET A 79 -7.37 -6.55 5.82
N ARG A 80 -7.49 -7.89 5.86
CA ARG A 80 -6.98 -8.67 7.00
C ARG A 80 -5.49 -8.42 7.24
N ARG A 81 -4.68 -8.41 6.17
CA ARG A 81 -3.24 -8.11 6.25
C ARG A 81 -2.93 -6.66 6.61
N LEU A 82 -3.83 -5.72 6.31
CA LEU A 82 -3.70 -4.34 6.75
C LEU A 82 -3.89 -4.25 8.27
N ASP A 83 -4.86 -4.99 8.81
CA ASP A 83 -5.14 -5.06 10.25
C ASP A 83 -4.02 -5.81 11.01
N GLU A 84 -3.47 -6.87 10.42
CA GLU A 84 -2.36 -7.67 10.96
C GLU A 84 -0.98 -7.03 10.71
N GLY A 85 -0.88 -6.08 9.78
CA GLY A 85 0.37 -5.61 9.21
C GLY A 85 1.20 -4.78 10.18
N GLU A 86 2.52 -4.86 10.05
CA GLU A 86 3.43 -4.01 10.79
C GLU A 86 3.35 -2.55 10.31
N ASP A 87 3.28 -1.65 11.28
CA ASP A 87 3.32 -0.22 11.03
C ASP A 87 4.74 0.23 10.69
N ILE A 88 4.89 0.93 9.57
CA ILE A 88 6.09 1.74 9.36
C ILE A 88 5.90 3.01 10.20
N ARG A 89 6.63 3.05 11.32
CA ARG A 89 6.69 4.20 12.24
C ARG A 89 8.06 4.84 12.13
N ARG A 90 8.08 6.15 11.90
CA ARG A 90 9.25 6.99 12.14
C ARG A 90 8.92 7.86 13.35
N ALA A 91 9.69 7.71 14.43
CA ALA A 91 9.68 8.68 15.52
C ALA A 91 10.28 9.98 14.99
N ALA A 92 9.70 11.12 15.41
CA ALA A 92 10.25 12.44 15.13
C ALA A 92 11.65 12.59 15.75
#